data_AF-A0A9C9GKH4-F1
#
_entry.id   AF-A0A9C9GKH4-F1
#
_cell.length_a   1.000
_cell.length_b   1.000
_cell.length_c   1.000
_cell.angle_alpha   90.00
_cell.angle_beta   90.00
_cell.angle_gamma   90.00
#
_symmetry.space_group_name_H-M   'P 1'
#
loop_
_entity.id
_entity.type
_entity.pdbx_description
1 polymer ?
#
loop_
_entity_poly.entity_id
_entity_poly.type
_entity_poly.pdbx_seq_one_letter_code
_entity_poly.pdbx_strand_id
1 'polypeptide(L)'
;MFAGSGITRVVGKIIKMFVLMGGVLSGAAQAGDAPLQLPSIVGPELYELYTDAQFFVTRVFVNGKALKPGNAEGNGSMRRRGYSFSGPMGYNNKLVLNGYMKAGKNEIKVVFEPSSIYEDAKKQDAEKFIRQDMFAHALIVRGRLSKGSLGVESYDLDQLVASPERKVKVLKNQLIRRLSIKDLEKPVSVIYQLDLLPADKIFQADFDSCSLSKDGPTNITAMLSLNGTPIRKITGSSGKLLSSVQKLMEPGANAFLLKVDSIDRKVDKNYLKLSLECDLDSAIKKIGFPGGYSGVRFGDFFNKIYLPLVKFDFSKKGEYKAGFNISY
;
A
#
# COMPACT_ATOMS: atom_id res chain seq x y z
N MET A 1 -4.40 72.30 -20.80
CA MET A 1 -5.00 73.30 -19.89
C MET A 1 -6.28 72.72 -19.32
N PHE A 2 -6.42 72.78 -18.00
CA PHE A 2 -7.60 72.37 -17.22
C PHE A 2 -8.78 73.32 -17.41
N ALA A 3 -9.99 72.78 -17.28
CA ALA A 3 -11.17 73.32 -16.57
C ALA A 3 -12.38 72.54 -17.12
N GLY A 4 -13.29 71.91 -16.37
CA GLY A 4 -13.89 72.12 -15.05
C GLY A 4 -15.34 71.59 -15.21
N SER A 5 -16.19 71.28 -14.24
CA SER A 5 -16.21 71.37 -12.78
C SER A 5 -17.64 70.99 -12.35
N GLY A 6 -17.81 70.46 -11.13
CA GLY A 6 -19.11 70.33 -10.44
C GLY A 6 -19.16 69.04 -9.61
N ILE A 7 -18.72 68.96 -8.35
CA ILE A 7 -19.24 69.58 -7.10
C ILE A 7 -20.74 69.20 -6.93
N THR A 8 -21.29 68.56 -5.88
CA THR A 8 -21.04 68.49 -4.43
C THR A 8 -21.98 67.42 -3.83
N ARG A 9 -21.57 66.66 -2.80
CA ARG A 9 -22.05 66.82 -1.40
C ARG A 9 -21.53 65.72 -0.48
N VAL A 10 -20.93 66.20 0.61
CA VAL A 10 -20.52 65.48 1.81
C VAL A 10 -21.72 65.37 2.75
N VAL A 11 -21.95 64.19 3.35
CA VAL A 11 -22.49 64.05 4.71
C VAL A 11 -21.76 62.89 5.37
N GLY A 12 -21.17 63.15 6.53
CA GLY A 12 -20.24 62.24 7.20
C GLY A 12 -20.82 61.37 8.30
N LYS A 13 -19.91 60.52 8.79
CA LYS A 13 -19.79 59.88 10.12
C LYS A 13 -20.94 59.00 10.61
N ILE A 14 -20.62 57.73 10.89
CA ILE A 14 -20.38 57.22 12.25
C ILE A 14 -19.56 55.93 12.18
N ILE A 15 -18.55 55.85 13.04
CA ILE A 15 -17.69 54.70 13.31
C ILE A 15 -18.49 53.66 14.10
N LYS A 16 -18.50 52.40 13.63
CA LYS A 16 -18.62 51.23 14.50
C LYS A 16 -17.59 50.19 14.10
N MET A 17 -16.53 50.13 14.91
CA MET A 17 -15.67 48.96 15.06
C MET A 17 -16.56 47.75 15.39
N PHE A 18 -16.51 46.71 14.56
CA PHE A 18 -16.84 45.35 14.99
C PHE A 18 -15.68 44.45 14.64
N VAL A 19 -14.93 44.11 15.69
CA VAL A 19 -14.02 42.97 15.73
C VAL A 19 -14.89 41.73 15.69
N LEU A 20 -14.72 40.90 14.66
CA LEU A 20 -15.16 39.51 14.70
C LEU A 20 -13.99 38.64 14.24
N MET A 21 -13.29 38.12 15.24
CA MET A 21 -12.59 36.85 15.14
C MET A 21 -13.57 35.80 14.60
N GLY A 22 -13.22 35.19 13.48
CA GLY A 22 -13.93 34.04 12.92
C GLY A 22 -12.90 33.10 12.34
N GLY A 23 -12.65 32.00 13.04
CA GLY A 23 -11.68 30.99 12.69
C GLY A 23 -11.85 30.48 11.27
N VAL A 24 -10.71 30.21 10.62
CA VAL A 24 -10.67 29.39 9.41
C VAL A 24 -11.09 27.98 9.81
N LEU A 25 -12.38 27.69 9.71
CA LEU A 25 -12.90 26.34 9.55
C LEU A 25 -12.53 25.90 8.13
N SER A 26 -11.33 25.37 7.95
CA SER A 26 -11.07 24.50 6.80
C SER A 26 -11.73 23.15 7.09
N GLY A 27 -12.96 22.99 6.57
CA GLY A 27 -13.58 21.68 6.35
C GLY A 27 -12.72 20.82 5.43
N ALA A 28 -13.00 19.56 5.20
CA ALA A 28 -14.05 18.68 5.68
C ALA A 28 -13.40 17.28 5.79
N ALA A 29 -14.13 16.29 6.32
CA ALA A 29 -13.75 14.90 6.08
C ALA A 29 -13.45 14.69 4.59
N GLN A 30 -12.41 13.93 4.26
CA GLN A 30 -12.24 13.42 2.89
C GLN A 30 -13.43 12.48 2.60
N ALA A 31 -14.54 13.08 2.19
CA ALA A 31 -15.70 12.38 1.66
C ALA A 31 -15.30 11.82 0.30
N GLY A 32 -14.97 10.53 0.25
CA GLY A 32 -14.61 9.84 -0.99
C GLY A 32 -13.83 8.55 -0.80
N ASP A 33 -13.12 8.38 0.32
CA ASP A 33 -12.33 7.17 0.50
C ASP A 33 -13.20 6.02 1.03
N ALA A 34 -13.13 4.88 0.33
CA ALA A 34 -13.74 3.64 0.79
C ALA A 34 -13.32 3.35 2.24
N PRO A 35 -14.22 2.82 3.08
CA PRO A 35 -13.90 2.57 4.47
C PRO A 35 -12.67 1.66 4.57
N LEU A 36 -11.74 2.04 5.44
CA LEU A 36 -10.52 1.27 5.68
C LEU A 36 -10.92 -0.05 6.32
N GLN A 37 -10.46 -1.17 5.77
CA GLN A 37 -10.62 -2.47 6.40
C GLN A 37 -9.44 -2.74 7.32
N LEU A 38 -9.72 -3.17 8.55
CA LEU A 38 -8.66 -3.73 9.38
C LEU A 38 -8.07 -4.95 8.67
N PRO A 39 -6.77 -5.18 8.84
CA PRO A 39 -6.13 -6.29 8.15
C PRO A 39 -6.74 -7.61 8.58
N SER A 40 -6.85 -8.55 7.65
CA SER A 40 -7.33 -9.89 7.93
C SER A 40 -6.40 -10.93 7.34
N ILE A 41 -6.55 -12.14 7.82
CA ILE A 41 -5.85 -13.30 7.31
C ILE A 41 -6.85 -14.42 7.04
N VAL A 42 -6.60 -15.15 5.97
CA VAL A 42 -7.35 -16.34 5.55
C VAL A 42 -6.51 -17.59 5.81
N GLY A 43 -7.10 -18.70 6.20
CA GLY A 43 -6.46 -20.03 6.24
C GLY A 43 -7.48 -21.10 6.64
N PRO A 44 -7.12 -22.34 6.99
CA PRO A 44 -5.78 -22.80 7.33
C PRO A 44 -4.93 -23.22 6.12
N GLU A 45 -5.50 -23.20 4.91
CA GLU A 45 -4.72 -23.46 3.69
C GLU A 45 -3.77 -22.31 3.38
N LEU A 46 -2.58 -22.63 2.87
CA LEU A 46 -1.63 -21.63 2.40
C LEU A 46 -1.90 -21.30 0.94
N TYR A 47 -1.83 -20.04 0.57
CA TYR A 47 -1.97 -19.57 -0.80
C TYR A 47 -0.72 -18.81 -1.21
N GLU A 48 -0.02 -19.31 -2.21
CA GLU A 48 1.24 -18.73 -2.69
C GLU A 48 1.09 -18.28 -4.15
N LEU A 49 1.58 -17.09 -4.45
CA LEU A 49 1.80 -16.58 -5.80
C LEU A 49 3.29 -16.60 -6.09
N TYR A 50 3.66 -17.16 -7.22
CA TYR A 50 4.99 -17.11 -7.80
C TYR A 50 4.91 -16.33 -9.11
N THR A 51 5.81 -15.38 -9.30
CA THR A 51 5.91 -14.60 -10.54
C THR A 51 7.32 -14.63 -11.06
N ASP A 52 7.54 -14.89 -12.34
CA ASP A 52 8.86 -14.80 -12.94
C ASP A 52 8.75 -14.17 -14.31
N ALA A 53 9.53 -13.13 -14.57
CA ALA A 53 9.39 -12.38 -15.81
C ALA A 53 10.72 -11.77 -16.25
N GLN A 54 11.02 -11.96 -17.53
CA GLN A 54 12.21 -11.45 -18.18
C GLN A 54 11.84 -10.23 -19.03
N PHE A 55 12.54 -9.11 -18.79
CA PHE A 55 12.30 -7.81 -19.42
C PHE A 55 10.92 -7.17 -19.13
N PHE A 56 10.23 -7.61 -18.07
CA PHE A 56 9.02 -6.97 -17.53
C PHE A 56 9.24 -6.42 -16.13
N VAL A 57 8.48 -5.38 -15.79
CA VAL A 57 8.18 -4.98 -14.41
C VAL A 57 6.90 -5.68 -13.99
N THR A 58 6.91 -6.35 -12.84
CA THR A 58 5.75 -7.09 -12.35
C THR A 58 5.03 -6.29 -11.28
N ARG A 59 3.71 -6.11 -11.43
CA ARG A 59 2.85 -5.50 -10.41
C ARG A 59 1.78 -6.48 -9.99
N VAL A 60 1.59 -6.64 -8.70
CA VAL A 60 0.58 -7.55 -8.14
C VAL A 60 -0.50 -6.75 -7.44
N PHE A 61 -1.75 -7.10 -7.71
CA PHE A 61 -2.92 -6.54 -7.07
C PHE A 61 -3.76 -7.66 -6.49
N VAL A 62 -4.22 -7.50 -5.26
CA VAL A 62 -5.20 -8.40 -4.64
C VAL A 62 -6.40 -7.58 -4.23
N ASN A 63 -7.58 -7.94 -4.72
CA ASN A 63 -8.83 -7.20 -4.50
C ASN A 63 -8.72 -5.71 -4.85
N GLY A 64 -8.05 -5.39 -5.96
CA GLY A 64 -7.80 -4.02 -6.42
C GLY A 64 -6.71 -3.27 -5.64
N LYS A 65 -6.21 -3.81 -4.52
CA LYS A 65 -5.13 -3.20 -3.75
C LYS A 65 -3.77 -3.59 -4.32
N ALA A 66 -3.01 -2.58 -4.77
CA ALA A 66 -1.64 -2.78 -5.21
C ALA A 66 -0.78 -3.27 -4.04
N LEU A 67 -0.05 -4.35 -4.28
CA LEU A 67 0.95 -4.86 -3.37
C LEU A 67 2.30 -4.29 -3.79
N LYS A 68 3.15 -3.98 -2.81
CA LYS A 68 4.56 -3.68 -3.03
C LYS A 68 5.38 -4.92 -2.64
N PRO A 69 5.55 -5.93 -3.52
CA PRO A 69 6.55 -6.97 -3.29
C PRO A 69 7.92 -6.31 -3.14
N GLY A 70 8.79 -6.84 -2.28
CA GLY A 70 10.14 -6.30 -2.06
C GLY A 70 11.06 -6.34 -3.30
N ASN A 71 10.58 -6.86 -4.42
CA ASN A 71 11.35 -7.19 -5.63
C ASN A 71 10.54 -7.07 -6.94
N ALA A 72 9.37 -6.43 -6.94
CA ALA A 72 8.49 -6.32 -8.12
C ALA A 72 9.05 -5.39 -9.21
N GLU A 73 9.97 -4.50 -8.83
CA GLU A 73 10.58 -3.51 -9.70
C GLU A 73 12.04 -3.92 -9.95
N GLY A 74 12.25 -4.84 -10.89
CA GLY A 74 13.60 -5.08 -11.41
C GLY A 74 14.14 -3.81 -12.08
N ASN A 75 15.42 -3.52 -11.85
CA ASN A 75 16.13 -2.42 -12.50
C ASN A 75 17.27 -2.99 -13.34
N GLY A 76 17.21 -2.84 -14.66
CA GLY A 76 18.31 -3.20 -15.55
C GLY A 76 18.93 -2.00 -16.26
N SER A 77 20.13 -2.19 -16.81
CA SER A 77 20.89 -1.14 -17.50
C SER A 77 21.64 -1.70 -18.72
N MET A 78 21.87 -0.86 -19.72
CA MET A 78 22.60 -1.25 -20.92
C MET A 78 24.11 -1.19 -20.71
N ARG A 79 24.87 -2.18 -21.19
CA ARG A 79 26.34 -2.11 -21.26
C ARG A 79 26.83 -2.31 -22.70
N ARG A 80 27.90 -1.58 -23.06
CA ARG A 80 28.43 -1.27 -24.40
C ARG A 80 28.46 -2.37 -25.50
N ARG A 81 28.25 -3.67 -25.21
CA ARG A 81 28.16 -4.76 -26.22
C ARG A 81 27.21 -5.90 -25.83
N GLY A 82 26.28 -5.68 -24.89
CA GLY A 82 25.33 -6.73 -24.48
C GLY A 82 24.28 -6.22 -23.50
N TYR A 83 23.14 -6.91 -23.46
CA TYR A 83 22.09 -6.63 -22.47
C TYR A 83 22.52 -7.17 -21.11
N SER A 84 22.97 -6.28 -20.23
CA SER A 84 23.20 -6.62 -18.83
C SER A 84 21.90 -6.49 -18.06
N PHE A 85 21.07 -7.54 -18.14
CA PHE A 85 19.87 -7.63 -17.32
C PHE A 85 20.28 -8.03 -15.90
N SER A 86 20.36 -7.08 -14.98
CA SER A 86 19.81 -7.36 -13.66
C SER A 86 18.31 -7.17 -13.84
N GLY A 87 17.55 -8.25 -13.94
CA GLY A 87 16.14 -8.18 -13.61
C GLY A 87 15.98 -7.81 -12.14
N PRO A 88 14.87 -8.17 -11.51
CA PRO A 88 14.97 -8.49 -10.10
C PRO A 88 15.89 -9.71 -9.92
N MET A 89 17.23 -9.56 -10.07
CA MET A 89 18.19 -10.55 -9.61
C MET A 89 18.22 -10.43 -8.09
N GLY A 90 17.44 -11.31 -7.47
CA GLY A 90 17.19 -11.28 -6.03
C GLY A 90 15.86 -11.94 -5.70
N TYR A 91 15.71 -13.21 -6.08
CA TYR A 91 15.03 -14.28 -5.35
C TYR A 91 13.89 -13.93 -4.37
N ASN A 92 12.99 -12.98 -4.59
CA ASN A 92 11.81 -12.83 -3.72
C ASN A 92 10.50 -12.83 -4.51
N ASN A 93 10.47 -13.62 -5.58
CA ASN A 93 9.40 -13.66 -6.57
C ASN A 93 8.16 -14.46 -6.10
N LYS A 94 8.12 -14.73 -4.80
CA LYS A 94 7.12 -15.50 -4.09
C LYS A 94 6.37 -14.56 -3.15
N LEU A 95 5.05 -14.66 -3.14
CA LEU A 95 4.18 -13.89 -2.27
C LEU A 95 3.17 -14.81 -1.59
N VAL A 96 3.05 -14.74 -0.27
CA VAL A 96 1.99 -15.42 0.46
C VAL A 96 0.74 -14.52 0.47
N LEU A 97 -0.35 -15.00 -0.10
CA LEU A 97 -1.55 -14.21 -0.38
C LEU A 97 -2.51 -14.10 0.80
N ASN A 98 -2.40 -15.00 1.78
CA ASN A 98 -3.36 -15.15 2.90
C ASN A 98 -3.69 -13.85 3.64
N GLY A 99 -2.73 -12.93 3.82
CA GLY A 99 -2.91 -11.65 4.50
C GLY A 99 -3.52 -10.53 3.64
N TYR A 100 -3.81 -10.81 2.37
CA TYR A 100 -4.39 -9.86 1.41
C TYR A 100 -5.78 -10.27 0.92
N MET A 101 -6.21 -11.47 1.30
CA MET A 101 -7.51 -12.02 0.92
C MET A 101 -8.60 -11.64 1.93
N LYS A 102 -9.85 -11.69 1.47
CA LYS A 102 -11.07 -11.37 2.22
C LYS A 102 -12.10 -12.50 2.09
N ALA A 103 -13.23 -12.34 2.76
CA ALA A 103 -14.37 -13.25 2.64
C ALA A 103 -14.93 -13.31 1.21
N GLY A 104 -15.33 -14.52 0.80
CA GLY A 104 -15.91 -14.79 -0.50
C GLY A 104 -14.89 -14.73 -1.64
N LYS A 105 -15.26 -14.02 -2.71
CA LYS A 105 -14.48 -13.93 -3.94
C LYS A 105 -13.29 -13.01 -3.78
N ASN A 106 -12.13 -13.52 -4.17
CA ASN A 106 -10.87 -12.78 -4.19
C ASN A 106 -10.36 -12.64 -5.63
N GLU A 107 -10.03 -11.42 -6.03
CA GLU A 107 -9.34 -11.20 -7.30
C GLU A 107 -7.84 -11.10 -7.08
N ILE A 108 -7.07 -11.89 -7.81
CA ILE A 108 -5.61 -11.79 -7.88
C ILE A 108 -5.27 -11.38 -9.32
N LYS A 109 -4.67 -10.20 -9.48
CA LYS A 109 -4.26 -9.65 -10.77
C LYS A 109 -2.75 -9.42 -10.76
N VAL A 110 -2.06 -10.04 -11.73
CA VAL A 110 -0.64 -9.82 -11.99
C VAL A 110 -0.53 -9.07 -13.31
N VAL A 111 0.19 -7.95 -13.30
CA VAL A 111 0.42 -7.09 -14.47
C VAL A 111 1.90 -7.10 -14.80
N PHE A 112 2.22 -7.34 -16.06
CA PHE A 112 3.56 -7.33 -16.62
C PHE A 112 3.68 -6.13 -17.57
N GLU A 113 4.42 -5.12 -17.14
CA GLU A 113 4.69 -3.90 -17.91
C GLU A 113 6.04 -4.05 -18.61
N PRO A 114 6.18 -3.74 -19.91
CA PRO A 114 7.48 -3.73 -20.56
C PRO A 114 8.48 -2.86 -19.79
N SER A 115 9.67 -3.40 -19.54
CA SER A 115 10.71 -2.68 -18.80
C SER A 115 11.36 -1.58 -19.64
N SER A 116 12.07 -0.67 -18.98
CA SER A 116 12.90 0.36 -19.64
C SER A 116 13.92 -0.22 -20.63
N ILE A 117 14.36 -1.46 -20.43
CA ILE A 117 15.33 -2.14 -21.30
C ILE A 117 14.71 -2.46 -22.67
N TYR A 118 13.43 -2.83 -22.69
CA TYR A 118 12.70 -3.01 -23.95
C TYR A 118 12.57 -1.67 -24.68
N GLU A 119 12.21 -0.60 -23.97
CA GLU A 119 12.13 0.75 -24.53
C GLU A 119 13.48 1.24 -25.11
N ASP A 120 14.58 0.94 -24.44
CA ASP A 120 15.91 1.31 -24.93
C ASP A 120 16.34 0.47 -26.14
N ALA A 121 15.97 -0.82 -26.19
CA ALA A 121 16.20 -1.64 -27.39
C ALA A 121 15.36 -1.17 -28.58
N LYS A 122 14.14 -0.68 -28.34
CA LYS A 122 13.30 -0.08 -29.38
C LYS A 122 13.94 1.17 -29.98
N LYS A 123 14.53 2.05 -29.15
CA LYS A 123 15.26 3.24 -29.63
C LYS A 123 16.51 2.89 -30.46
N GLN A 124 17.05 1.69 -30.30
CA GLN A 124 18.27 1.21 -30.96
C GLN A 124 17.99 0.21 -32.09
N ASP A 125 16.73 0.06 -32.50
CA ASP A 125 16.29 -0.90 -33.53
C ASP A 125 16.74 -2.36 -33.25
N ALA A 126 16.82 -2.71 -31.97
CA ALA A 126 17.27 -4.02 -31.49
C ALA A 126 16.16 -4.80 -30.76
N GLU A 127 14.91 -4.31 -30.84
CA GLU A 127 13.73 -4.90 -30.18
C GLU A 127 13.48 -6.37 -30.57
N LYS A 128 13.84 -6.77 -31.80
CA LYS A 128 13.63 -8.14 -32.29
C LYS A 128 14.38 -9.17 -31.46
N PHE A 129 15.59 -8.84 -31.00
CA PHE A 129 16.42 -9.74 -30.20
C PHE A 129 15.85 -9.89 -28.79
N ILE A 130 15.49 -8.77 -28.15
CA ILE A 130 14.87 -8.80 -26.81
C ILE A 130 13.56 -9.58 -26.85
N ARG A 131 12.68 -9.31 -27.80
CA ARG A 131 11.33 -9.87 -27.87
C ARG A 131 11.31 -11.41 -27.95
N GLN A 132 12.32 -12.02 -28.55
CA GLN A 132 12.44 -13.48 -28.62
C GLN A 132 12.67 -14.10 -27.24
N ASP A 133 13.35 -13.37 -26.36
CA ASP A 133 13.73 -13.80 -25.02
C ASP A 133 12.75 -13.29 -23.94
N MET A 134 11.79 -12.44 -24.29
CA MET A 134 10.77 -11.95 -23.36
C MET A 134 9.81 -13.08 -22.94
N PHE A 135 9.62 -13.21 -21.63
CA PHE A 135 8.59 -14.07 -21.06
C PHE A 135 8.05 -13.52 -19.74
N ALA A 136 6.85 -13.95 -19.38
CA ALA A 136 6.25 -13.70 -18.08
C ALA A 136 5.46 -14.93 -17.60
N HIS A 137 5.62 -15.29 -16.34
CA HIS A 137 5.03 -16.47 -15.72
C HIS A 137 4.35 -16.04 -14.41
N ALA A 138 3.08 -16.39 -14.26
CA ALA A 138 2.36 -16.29 -12.99
C ALA A 138 1.80 -17.66 -12.61
N LEU A 139 2.14 -18.12 -11.41
CA LEU A 139 1.70 -19.39 -10.84
C LEU A 139 1.07 -19.14 -9.47
N ILE A 140 -0.19 -19.52 -9.31
CA ILE A 140 -0.92 -19.46 -8.05
C ILE A 140 -1.19 -20.88 -7.60
N VAL A 141 -0.82 -21.18 -6.36
CA VAL A 141 -1.02 -22.50 -5.75
C VAL A 141 -1.72 -22.41 -4.41
N ARG A 142 -2.42 -23.49 -4.07
CA ARG A 142 -2.83 -23.81 -2.71
C ARG A 142 -1.88 -24.87 -2.16
N GLY A 143 -1.32 -24.61 -0.98
CA GLY A 143 -0.22 -25.36 -0.39
C GLY A 143 1.12 -24.66 -0.61
N ARG A 144 2.21 -25.37 -0.27
CA ARG A 144 3.57 -24.82 -0.27
C ARG A 144 4.46 -25.53 -1.28
N LEU A 145 4.89 -24.81 -2.32
CA LEU A 145 5.77 -25.35 -3.35
C LEU A 145 7.23 -25.41 -2.88
N SER A 146 7.71 -24.37 -2.21
CA SER A 146 9.09 -24.27 -1.73
C SER A 146 9.20 -23.93 -0.24
N LYS A 147 10.24 -24.45 0.42
CA LYS A 147 10.54 -24.11 1.83
C LYS A 147 11.23 -22.75 1.98
N GLY A 148 11.93 -22.28 0.95
CA GLY A 148 12.54 -20.95 0.96
C GLY A 148 11.50 -19.83 1.10
N SER A 149 11.90 -18.75 1.76
CA SER A 149 11.31 -17.42 1.56
C SER A 149 11.69 -16.88 0.18
N LEU A 150 12.80 -17.37 -0.35
CA LEU A 150 13.28 -17.03 -1.68
C LEU A 150 12.35 -17.57 -2.78
N GLY A 151 12.25 -16.77 -3.84
CA GLY A 151 11.58 -17.05 -5.09
C GLY A 151 12.21 -18.21 -5.88
N VAL A 152 11.49 -18.67 -6.90
CA VAL A 152 11.85 -19.82 -7.74
C VAL A 152 11.71 -19.43 -9.22
N GLU A 153 12.69 -19.80 -10.03
CA GLU A 153 12.68 -19.53 -11.48
C GLU A 153 11.63 -20.36 -12.22
N SER A 154 11.17 -19.89 -13.37
CA SER A 154 10.14 -20.56 -14.16
C SER A 154 10.46 -22.02 -14.48
N TYR A 155 11.72 -22.32 -14.80
CA TYR A 155 12.14 -23.69 -15.11
C TYR A 155 11.99 -24.63 -13.92
N ASP A 156 12.38 -24.17 -12.73
CA ASP A 156 12.28 -24.95 -11.49
C ASP A 156 10.82 -25.03 -11.00
N LEU A 157 10.00 -24.00 -11.24
CA LEU A 157 8.57 -24.01 -10.91
C LEU A 157 7.84 -25.17 -11.58
N ASP A 158 8.08 -25.39 -12.87
CA ASP A 158 7.43 -26.47 -13.62
C ASP A 158 7.81 -27.85 -13.05
N GLN A 159 9.08 -28.03 -12.65
CA GLN A 159 9.53 -29.27 -12.00
C GLN A 159 8.91 -29.46 -10.61
N LEU A 160 8.84 -28.41 -9.81
CA LEU A 160 8.24 -28.47 -8.47
C LEU A 160 6.75 -28.77 -8.54
N VAL A 161 6.04 -28.23 -9.53
CA VAL A 161 4.62 -28.52 -9.78
C VAL A 161 4.42 -29.98 -10.19
N ALA A 162 5.32 -30.54 -11.01
CA ALA A 162 5.24 -31.93 -11.44
C ALA A 162 5.68 -32.94 -10.36
N SER A 163 6.27 -32.49 -9.26
CA SER A 163 6.83 -33.36 -8.23
C SER A 163 5.73 -34.09 -7.44
N PRO A 164 5.72 -35.44 -7.40
CA PRO A 164 4.72 -36.22 -6.68
C PRO A 164 4.83 -36.09 -5.16
N GLU A 165 5.98 -35.64 -4.65
CA GLU A 165 6.21 -35.44 -3.21
C GLU A 165 5.55 -34.17 -2.67
N ARG A 166 5.15 -33.24 -3.55
CA ARG A 166 4.57 -31.95 -3.17
C ARG A 166 3.05 -32.04 -3.14
N LYS A 167 2.45 -31.95 -1.95
CA LYS A 167 1.00 -31.77 -1.78
C LYS A 167 0.60 -30.32 -2.06
N VAL A 168 0.60 -29.94 -3.33
CA VAL A 168 0.13 -28.62 -3.78
C VAL A 168 -0.95 -28.78 -4.84
N LYS A 169 -1.93 -27.88 -4.80
CA LYS A 169 -2.94 -27.75 -5.85
C LYS A 169 -2.63 -26.51 -6.66
N VAL A 170 -2.34 -26.69 -7.95
CA VAL A 170 -2.21 -25.56 -8.89
C VAL A 170 -3.58 -24.97 -9.14
N LEU A 171 -3.72 -23.67 -8.86
CA LEU A 171 -4.96 -22.92 -9.07
C LEU A 171 -4.93 -22.19 -10.41
N LYS A 172 -3.78 -21.59 -10.74
CA LYS A 172 -3.53 -20.94 -12.03
C LYS A 172 -2.06 -21.11 -12.38
N ASN A 173 -1.75 -21.59 -13.58
CA ASN A 173 -0.41 -21.56 -14.15
C ASN A 173 -0.52 -20.87 -15.51
N GLN A 174 0.15 -19.73 -15.69
CA GLN A 174 0.14 -18.99 -16.93
C GLN A 174 1.54 -18.52 -17.29
N LEU A 175 2.10 -19.15 -18.31
CA LEU A 175 3.32 -18.72 -18.98
C LEU A 175 2.98 -18.01 -20.28
N ILE A 176 3.56 -16.83 -20.47
CA ILE A 176 3.39 -15.93 -21.61
C ILE A 176 4.75 -15.80 -22.29
N ARG A 177 4.80 -16.12 -23.59
CA ARG A 177 6.00 -16.11 -24.43
C ARG A 177 5.62 -15.69 -25.85
N ARG A 178 6.62 -15.42 -26.68
CA ARG A 178 6.45 -15.11 -28.12
C ARG A 178 5.51 -13.92 -28.35
N LEU A 179 5.70 -12.87 -27.55
CA LEU A 179 4.88 -11.67 -27.59
C LEU A 179 5.08 -10.93 -28.92
N SER A 180 3.99 -10.43 -29.49
CA SER A 180 4.01 -9.55 -30.65
C SER A 180 4.27 -8.11 -30.24
N ILE A 181 4.62 -7.24 -31.19
CA ILE A 181 4.78 -5.80 -30.94
C ILE A 181 3.50 -5.21 -30.34
N LYS A 182 2.33 -5.62 -30.86
CA LYS A 182 1.02 -5.17 -30.38
C LYS A 182 0.77 -5.57 -28.92
N ASP A 183 1.24 -6.74 -28.51
CA ASP A 183 1.11 -7.20 -27.11
C ASP A 183 1.95 -6.35 -26.16
N LEU A 184 3.02 -5.73 -26.67
CA LEU A 184 3.95 -4.90 -25.90
C LEU A 184 3.59 -3.41 -25.95
N GLU A 185 2.55 -3.00 -26.69
CA GLU A 185 2.02 -1.63 -26.65
C GLU A 185 1.24 -1.35 -25.35
N LYS A 186 0.84 -2.40 -24.62
CA LYS A 186 0.06 -2.31 -23.39
C LYS A 186 0.57 -3.29 -22.35
N PRO A 187 0.33 -3.05 -21.04
CA PRO A 187 0.63 -4.03 -20.02
C PRO A 187 -0.15 -5.32 -20.24
N VAL A 188 0.54 -6.46 -20.17
CA VAL A 188 -0.08 -7.79 -20.21
C VAL A 188 -0.54 -8.15 -18.81
N SER A 189 -1.69 -8.80 -18.64
CA SER A 189 -2.17 -9.17 -17.30
C SER A 189 -2.73 -10.58 -17.21
N VAL A 190 -2.50 -11.20 -16.05
CA VAL A 190 -3.09 -12.47 -15.64
C VAL A 190 -4.04 -12.18 -14.49
N ILE A 191 -5.32 -12.44 -14.70
CA ILE A 191 -6.36 -12.25 -13.69
C ILE A 191 -6.88 -13.62 -13.28
N TYR A 192 -6.98 -13.85 -11.98
CA TYR A 192 -7.54 -15.07 -11.41
C TYR A 192 -8.56 -14.71 -10.32
N GLN A 193 -9.74 -15.31 -10.42
CA GLN A 193 -10.78 -15.22 -9.40
C GLN A 193 -10.65 -16.46 -8.50
N LEU A 194 -10.32 -16.24 -7.25
CA LEU A 194 -10.19 -17.26 -6.23
C LEU A 194 -11.42 -17.27 -5.34
N ASP A 195 -12.15 -18.39 -5.39
CA ASP A 195 -13.11 -18.76 -4.37
C ASP A 195 -12.40 -19.54 -3.25
N LEU A 196 -12.54 -19.06 -2.02
CA LEU A 196 -12.03 -19.74 -0.84
C LEU A 196 -12.76 -21.07 -0.61
N LEU A 197 -12.09 -22.01 0.05
CA LEU A 197 -12.75 -23.26 0.44
C LEU A 197 -13.79 -22.99 1.54
N PRO A 198 -14.85 -23.82 1.64
CA PRO A 198 -15.77 -23.75 2.78
C PRO A 198 -15.09 -23.95 4.14
N ALA A 199 -13.96 -24.67 4.17
CA ALA A 199 -13.16 -24.89 5.36
C ALA A 199 -12.22 -23.72 5.69
N ASP A 200 -12.02 -22.78 4.76
CA ASP A 200 -11.21 -21.60 5.02
C ASP A 200 -11.93 -20.65 5.99
N LYS A 201 -11.24 -20.31 7.06
CA LYS A 201 -11.59 -19.33 8.06
C LYS A 201 -10.92 -18.00 7.76
N ILE A 202 -11.55 -16.95 8.24
CA ILE A 202 -11.05 -15.58 8.09
C ILE A 202 -11.07 -14.94 9.45
N PHE A 203 -9.92 -14.40 9.84
CA PHE A 203 -9.78 -13.66 11.08
C PHE A 203 -9.26 -12.28 10.75
N GLN A 204 -10.08 -11.29 11.05
CA GLN A 204 -9.67 -9.89 11.04
C GLN A 204 -8.96 -9.57 12.34
N ALA A 205 -7.96 -8.69 12.26
CA ALA A 205 -7.31 -8.13 13.42
C ALA A 205 -8.30 -7.30 14.23
N ASP A 206 -8.19 -7.40 15.56
CA ASP A 206 -8.96 -6.60 16.50
C ASP A 206 -8.18 -5.34 16.88
N PHE A 207 -8.87 -4.27 17.30
CA PHE A 207 -8.21 -3.01 17.68
C PHE A 207 -7.24 -3.13 18.86
N ASP A 208 -7.36 -4.18 19.68
CA ASP A 208 -6.44 -4.48 20.79
C ASP A 208 -5.03 -4.85 20.29
N SER A 209 -4.95 -5.47 19.11
CA SER A 209 -3.72 -5.82 18.40
C SER A 209 -3.11 -4.67 17.60
N CYS A 210 -3.80 -3.52 17.52
CA CYS A 210 -3.39 -2.37 16.74
C CYS A 210 -2.84 -1.25 17.60
N SER A 211 -1.74 -0.65 17.14
CA SER A 211 -1.09 0.48 17.78
C SER A 211 -1.06 1.69 16.86
N LEU A 212 -1.07 2.90 17.45
CA LEU A 212 -1.00 4.13 16.67
C LEU A 212 0.45 4.59 16.54
N SER A 213 0.90 4.77 15.31
CA SER A 213 2.23 5.27 14.98
C SER A 213 2.15 6.60 14.23
N LYS A 214 3.19 7.41 14.39
CA LYS A 214 3.36 8.66 13.64
C LYS A 214 4.63 8.66 12.82
N ASP A 215 4.56 9.35 11.70
CA ASP A 215 5.70 9.76 10.89
C ASP A 215 5.59 11.26 10.58
N GLY A 216 6.64 12.01 10.85
CA GLY A 216 6.62 13.46 10.74
C GLY A 216 7.96 14.10 11.09
N PRO A 217 8.08 15.42 10.94
CA PRO A 217 9.31 16.14 11.19
C PRO A 217 9.53 16.40 12.69
N THR A 218 10.78 16.64 13.09
CA THR A 218 11.18 16.85 14.50
C THR A 218 10.87 18.25 15.04
N ASN A 219 10.50 19.20 14.17
CA ASN A 219 10.46 20.64 14.44
C ASN A 219 9.08 21.16 14.87
N ILE A 220 8.17 20.29 15.31
CA ILE A 220 6.81 20.67 15.70
C ILE A 220 6.55 20.33 17.16
N THR A 221 5.78 21.20 17.83
CA THR A 221 5.09 20.86 19.07
C THR A 221 3.60 20.89 18.81
N ALA A 222 2.92 19.78 19.07
CA ALA A 222 1.48 19.67 18.86
C ALA A 222 0.82 18.76 19.90
N MET A 223 -0.50 18.88 20.06
CA MET A 223 -1.32 17.95 20.82
C MET A 223 -2.24 17.20 19.86
N LEU A 224 -2.21 15.87 19.91
CA LEU A 224 -3.10 15.02 19.14
C LEU A 224 -4.21 14.49 20.04
N SER A 225 -5.44 14.54 19.53
CA SER A 225 -6.60 13.86 20.12
C SER A 225 -7.32 13.04 19.05
N LEU A 226 -7.99 11.98 19.50
CA LEU A 226 -8.79 11.07 18.68
C LEU A 226 -10.17 10.95 19.31
N ASN A 227 -11.21 11.22 18.53
CA ASN A 227 -12.60 11.17 19.00
C ASN A 227 -12.81 11.99 20.29
N GLY A 228 -12.16 13.16 20.37
CA GLY A 228 -12.20 14.07 21.53
C GLY A 228 -11.29 13.68 22.70
N THR A 229 -10.70 12.48 22.69
CA THR A 229 -9.79 12.03 23.76
C THR A 229 -8.34 12.43 23.44
N PRO A 230 -7.66 13.19 24.32
CA PRO A 230 -6.24 13.51 24.14
C PRO A 230 -5.36 12.26 24.16
N ILE A 231 -4.48 12.12 23.17
CA ILE A 231 -3.58 10.98 23.05
C ILE A 231 -2.22 11.31 23.68
N ARG A 232 -1.53 12.31 23.10
CA ARG A 232 -0.17 12.65 23.50
C ARG A 232 0.25 14.00 22.94
N LYS A 233 1.16 14.66 23.65
CA LYS A 233 1.99 15.72 23.09
C LYS A 233 2.97 15.11 22.08
N ILE A 234 2.97 15.66 20.87
CA ILE A 234 3.88 15.29 19.80
C ILE A 234 5.10 16.21 19.87
N THR A 235 6.24 15.60 20.12
CA THR A 235 7.58 16.16 19.95
C THR A 235 8.45 15.12 19.21
N GLY A 236 9.38 15.55 18.38
CA GLY A 236 10.26 14.66 17.59
C GLY A 236 9.60 14.02 16.36
N SER A 237 10.36 13.22 15.62
CA SER A 237 10.03 12.77 14.25
C SER A 237 9.00 11.63 14.20
N SER A 238 9.48 10.39 14.32
CA SER A 238 8.67 9.20 14.04
C SER A 238 8.68 8.28 15.27
N GLY A 239 7.58 7.56 15.48
CA GLY A 239 7.49 6.62 16.60
C GLY A 239 6.06 6.26 17.00
N LYS A 240 5.98 5.37 17.99
CA LYS A 240 4.72 4.88 18.54
C LYS A 240 4.08 5.93 19.45
N LEU A 241 2.82 6.29 19.16
CA LEU A 241 2.01 7.20 19.97
C LEU A 241 1.21 6.46 21.04
N LEU A 242 0.61 5.33 20.68
CA LEU A 242 -0.19 4.49 21.57
C LEU A 242 0.16 3.03 21.42
N SER A 243 0.18 2.29 22.53
CA SER A 243 0.37 0.84 22.53
C SER A 243 -0.83 0.07 21.99
N SER A 244 -2.05 0.58 22.22
CA SER A 244 -3.31 0.02 21.77
C SER A 244 -4.32 1.12 21.44
N VAL A 245 -5.24 0.87 20.51
CA VAL A 245 -6.31 1.80 20.12
C VAL A 245 -7.72 1.31 20.50
N GLN A 246 -7.85 0.15 21.14
CA GLN A 246 -9.12 -0.55 21.42
C GLN A 246 -10.24 0.31 22.03
N LYS A 247 -9.90 1.28 22.87
CA LYS A 247 -10.88 2.13 23.57
C LYS A 247 -11.07 3.52 22.94
N LEU A 248 -10.33 3.80 21.87
CA LEU A 248 -10.30 5.13 21.24
C LEU A 248 -10.83 5.10 19.82
N MET A 249 -10.83 3.92 19.18
CA MET A 249 -11.36 3.72 17.84
C MET A 249 -12.56 2.78 17.87
N GLU A 250 -13.52 3.08 17.02
CA GLU A 250 -14.71 2.26 16.82
C GLU A 250 -14.91 2.01 15.32
N PRO A 251 -15.65 0.95 14.92
CA PRO A 251 -16.12 0.82 13.56
C PRO A 251 -16.94 2.06 13.15
N GLY A 252 -16.78 2.49 11.90
CA GLY A 252 -17.40 3.71 11.36
C GLY A 252 -16.48 4.92 11.46
N ALA A 253 -17.08 6.08 11.71
CA ALA A 253 -16.41 7.37 11.61
C ALA A 253 -15.53 7.68 12.82
N ASN A 254 -14.27 7.98 12.55
CA ASN A 254 -13.28 8.40 13.53
C ASN A 254 -12.66 9.73 13.10
N ALA A 255 -12.23 10.55 14.04
CA ALA A 255 -11.62 11.83 13.74
C ALA A 255 -10.42 12.14 14.64
N PHE A 256 -9.31 12.50 13.99
CA PHE A 256 -8.18 13.13 14.65
C PHE A 256 -8.33 14.65 14.67
N LEU A 257 -7.95 15.25 15.78
CA LEU A 257 -7.72 16.68 15.92
C LEU A 257 -6.28 16.91 16.35
N LEU A 258 -5.54 17.62 15.52
CA LEU A 258 -4.16 18.03 15.73
C LEU A 258 -4.12 19.53 16.03
N LYS A 259 -3.68 19.88 17.24
CA LYS A 259 -3.46 21.27 17.65
C LYS A 259 -1.97 21.58 17.62
N VAL A 260 -1.54 22.37 16.66
CA VAL A 260 -0.13 22.76 16.48
C VAL A 260 0.16 24.03 17.27
N ASP A 261 1.02 23.91 18.28
CA ASP A 261 1.38 24.99 19.19
C ASP A 261 2.59 25.79 18.67
N SER A 262 3.62 25.09 18.16
CA SER A 262 4.83 25.71 17.62
C SER A 262 5.42 24.95 16.43
N ILE A 263 6.15 25.68 15.60
CA ILE A 263 6.95 25.18 14.47
C ILE A 263 8.32 25.88 14.54
N ASP A 264 9.37 25.13 14.87
CA ASP A 264 10.70 25.68 15.20
C ASP A 264 11.50 26.14 13.97
N ARG A 265 11.10 25.72 12.76
CA ARG A 265 11.73 26.11 11.50
C ARG A 265 10.69 26.52 10.47
N LYS A 266 10.88 27.67 9.81
CA LYS A 266 10.08 28.10 8.65
C LYS A 266 10.39 27.21 7.45
N VAL A 267 9.87 26.00 7.46
CA VAL A 267 9.81 25.12 6.31
C VAL A 267 8.46 25.37 5.64
N ASP A 268 8.43 25.51 4.32
CA ASP A 268 7.22 25.91 3.59
C ASP A 268 6.05 24.94 3.78
N LYS A 269 6.33 23.67 4.11
CA LYS A 269 5.33 22.64 4.41
C LYS A 269 5.82 21.69 5.50
N ASN A 270 5.01 21.50 6.53
CA ASN A 270 5.17 20.45 7.53
C ASN A 270 4.05 19.42 7.35
N TYR A 271 4.29 18.18 7.77
CA TYR A 271 3.30 17.12 7.70
C TYR A 271 3.31 16.23 8.93
N LEU A 272 2.20 15.54 9.18
CA LEU A 272 2.12 14.46 10.14
C LEU A 272 1.28 13.33 9.53
N LYS A 273 1.89 12.17 9.33
CA LYS A 273 1.21 10.95 8.90
C LYS A 273 0.91 10.10 10.12
N LEU A 274 -0.31 9.59 10.18
CA LEU A 274 -0.76 8.67 11.21
C LEU A 274 -1.13 7.34 10.57
N SER A 275 -0.69 6.25 11.19
CA SER A 275 -0.97 4.88 10.73
C SER A 275 -1.26 3.96 11.90
N LEU A 276 -2.09 2.95 11.67
CA LEU A 276 -2.19 1.80 12.56
C LEU A 276 -1.12 0.79 12.20
N GLU A 277 -0.44 0.27 13.22
CA GLU A 277 0.44 -0.90 13.14
C GLU A 277 -0.26 -2.04 13.89
N CYS A 278 -0.84 -2.99 13.14
CA CYS A 278 -1.62 -4.12 13.69
C CYS A 278 -0.81 -5.41 13.68
N ASP A 279 -0.75 -6.08 14.84
CA ASP A 279 -0.12 -7.39 15.02
C ASP A 279 -1.08 -8.53 14.66
N LEU A 280 -0.68 -9.41 13.73
CA LEU A 280 -1.52 -10.52 13.29
C LEU A 280 -1.30 -11.82 14.07
N ASP A 281 -0.37 -11.89 15.03
CA ASP A 281 0.00 -13.14 15.69
C ASP A 281 -1.21 -13.85 16.35
N SER A 282 -2.11 -13.08 16.97
CA SER A 282 -3.35 -13.62 17.57
C SER A 282 -4.30 -14.18 16.51
N ALA A 283 -4.48 -13.46 15.40
CA ALA A 283 -5.32 -13.90 14.28
C ALA A 283 -4.75 -15.17 13.61
N ILE A 284 -3.43 -15.24 13.41
CA ILE A 284 -2.72 -16.41 12.88
C ILE A 284 -2.93 -17.64 13.76
N LYS A 285 -2.82 -17.49 15.09
CA LYS A 285 -3.08 -18.58 16.04
C LYS A 285 -4.52 -19.08 15.97
N LYS A 286 -5.50 -18.18 15.84
CA LYS A 286 -6.92 -18.51 15.73
C LYS A 286 -7.28 -19.22 14.42
N ILE A 287 -6.61 -18.90 13.30
CA ILE A 287 -6.77 -19.63 12.04
C ILE A 287 -6.45 -21.12 12.21
N GLY A 288 -5.38 -21.43 12.94
CA GLY A 288 -4.93 -22.80 13.16
C GLY A 288 -4.23 -23.41 11.93
N PHE A 289 -3.24 -22.71 11.36
CA PHE A 289 -2.40 -23.28 10.31
C PHE A 289 -1.72 -24.58 10.78
N PRO A 290 -1.60 -25.61 9.92
CA PRO A 290 -0.85 -26.82 10.24
C PRO A 290 0.57 -26.52 10.70
N GLY A 291 1.10 -27.34 11.61
CA GLY A 291 2.46 -27.14 12.16
C GLY A 291 3.57 -27.05 11.11
N GLY A 292 3.39 -27.65 9.93
CA GLY A 292 4.32 -27.49 8.79
C GLY A 292 4.45 -26.06 8.24
N TYR A 293 3.58 -25.14 8.67
CA TYR A 293 3.62 -23.72 8.35
C TYR A 293 4.07 -22.84 9.52
N SER A 294 4.46 -23.41 10.66
CA SER A 294 5.03 -22.64 11.77
C SER A 294 6.30 -21.94 11.31
N GLY A 295 6.28 -20.61 11.19
CA GLY A 295 7.38 -19.81 10.66
C GLY A 295 7.19 -19.31 9.22
N VAL A 296 6.07 -19.62 8.56
CA VAL A 296 5.68 -18.88 7.35
C VAL A 296 5.37 -17.44 7.75
N ARG A 297 6.14 -16.51 7.19
CA ARG A 297 5.85 -15.08 7.29
C ARG A 297 4.90 -14.74 6.16
N PHE A 298 3.70 -14.30 6.51
CA PHE A 298 2.72 -13.89 5.50
C PHE A 298 3.26 -12.63 4.81
N GLY A 299 3.75 -12.78 3.59
CA GLY A 299 4.22 -11.67 2.74
C GLY A 299 5.36 -10.82 3.30
N ASP A 300 6.31 -11.41 4.04
CA ASP A 300 7.57 -10.81 4.58
C ASP A 300 7.48 -9.46 5.32
N PHE A 301 6.27 -8.89 5.50
CA PHE A 301 5.99 -7.67 6.25
C PHE A 301 4.92 -7.89 7.34
N PHE A 302 4.10 -8.95 7.29
CA PHE A 302 2.82 -9.02 8.02
C PHE A 302 2.83 -9.88 9.29
N ASN A 303 3.88 -9.82 10.12
CA ASN A 303 3.56 -9.87 11.55
C ASN A 303 2.91 -8.55 11.96
N LYS A 304 3.24 -7.44 11.28
CA LYS A 304 2.77 -6.09 11.59
C LYS A 304 2.35 -5.34 10.33
N ILE A 305 1.11 -4.86 10.30
CA ILE A 305 0.55 -4.23 9.10
C ILE A 305 0.35 -2.75 9.34
N TYR A 306 0.96 -1.95 8.48
CA TYR A 306 0.79 -0.51 8.46
C TYR A 306 -0.44 -0.14 7.62
N LEU A 307 -1.50 0.30 8.29
CA LEU A 307 -2.70 0.87 7.68
C LEU A 307 -2.61 2.41 7.80
N PRO A 308 -2.35 3.14 6.70
CA PRO A 308 -2.39 4.60 6.71
C PRO A 308 -3.79 5.08 7.08
N LEU A 309 -3.89 5.99 8.05
CA LEU A 309 -5.17 6.57 8.47
C LEU A 309 -5.39 7.94 7.87
N VAL A 310 -4.52 8.90 8.22
CA VAL A 310 -4.62 10.30 7.80
C VAL A 310 -3.25 10.92 7.61
N LYS A 311 -3.19 11.95 6.78
CA LYS A 311 -2.03 12.84 6.65
C LYS A 311 -2.48 14.28 6.87
N PHE A 312 -1.89 14.94 7.85
CA PHE A 312 -2.01 16.37 8.03
C PHE A 312 -0.91 17.08 7.24
N ASP A 313 -1.27 18.12 6.50
CA ASP A 313 -0.34 19.07 5.90
C ASP A 313 -0.63 20.45 6.48
N PHE A 314 0.40 21.14 6.99
CA PHE A 314 0.26 22.42 7.68
C PHE A 314 1.50 23.30 7.56
N SER A 315 1.29 24.62 7.61
CA SER A 315 2.35 25.64 7.47
C SER A 315 2.39 26.65 8.61
N LYS A 316 1.38 26.65 9.50
CA LYS A 316 1.26 27.58 10.62
C LYS A 316 0.72 26.88 11.87
N LYS A 317 0.82 27.54 13.02
CA LYS A 317 0.10 27.14 14.23
C LYS A 317 -1.41 27.19 14.01
N GLY A 318 -2.14 26.29 14.65
CA GLY A 318 -3.58 26.19 14.49
C GLY A 318 -4.11 24.79 14.76
N GLU A 319 -5.41 24.63 14.54
CA GLU A 319 -6.13 23.37 14.71
C GLU A 319 -6.44 22.77 13.34
N TYR A 320 -6.16 21.49 13.21
CA TYR A 320 -6.32 20.71 12.00
C TYR A 320 -7.12 19.46 12.31
N LYS A 321 -8.14 19.16 11.51
CA LYS A 321 -9.01 17.99 11.70
C LYS A 321 -8.98 17.10 10.46
N ALA A 322 -8.87 15.80 10.68
CA ALA A 322 -8.95 14.80 9.62
C ALA A 322 -9.79 13.61 10.11
N GLY A 323 -10.76 13.20 9.31
CA GLY A 323 -11.61 12.04 9.58
C GLY A 323 -11.21 10.85 8.73
N PHE A 324 -11.50 9.65 9.23
CA PHE A 324 -11.35 8.39 8.50
C PHE A 324 -12.46 7.44 8.93
N ASN A 325 -12.87 6.54 8.04
CA ASN A 325 -13.85 5.50 8.33
C ASN A 325 -13.16 4.14 8.40
N ILE A 326 -13.49 3.35 9.41
CA ILE A 326 -13.08 1.94 9.49
C ILE A 326 -14.30 1.06 9.28
N SER A 327 -14.18 0.05 8.42
CA SER A 327 -15.17 -1.02 8.28
C SER A 327 -14.71 -2.25 9.05
N TYR A 328 -15.70 -2.96 9.58
CA TYR A 328 -15.55 -4.32 10.08
C TYR A 328 -15.96 -5.27 8.94
#